data_AF-A0AAU2X9N3-F1
#
_entry.id   AF-A0AAU2X9N3-F1
#
_cell.length_a   1.000
_cell.length_b   1.000
_cell.length_c   1.000
_cell.angle_alpha   90.00
_cell.angle_beta   90.00
_cell.angle_gamma   90.00
#
_symmetry.space_group_name_H-M   'P 1'
#
loop_
_entity.id
_entity.type
_entity.pdbx_description
1 polymer ?
#
loop_
_entity_poly.entity_id
_entity_poly.type
_entity_poly.pdbx_seq_one_letter_code
_entity_poly.pdbx_strand_id
1 'polypeptide(L)'
;MTGTPQATGGANGGAHGGGTPNGGKSRSGASGGRAKAPRPVVPGELLLGTEPVPLNPGRPVTVLRVLNTGDRPVQVGSHLHFPAANDALDFDRAAAWGQRLDVPAGTAVRFEPGVAREVALVPLAGSRVVPGLKAGRGGVLDGARDTPADGSSSGGASALEPSVNGQSPQATPTSEVET
;
A
#
# COMPACT_ATOMS: atom_id res chain seq x y z
N MET A 1 -21.12 69.63 0.87
CA MET A 1 -19.72 69.15 0.98
C MET A 1 -19.19 69.00 -0.43
N THR A 2 -18.17 69.81 -0.79
CA THR A 2 -17.10 69.58 -1.79
C THR A 2 -17.47 68.97 -3.16
N GLY A 3 -17.18 69.53 -4.34
CA GLY A 3 -16.35 70.65 -4.80
C GLY A 3 -16.26 70.55 -6.34
N THR A 4 -16.18 71.70 -7.01
CA THR A 4 -16.16 71.93 -8.48
C THR A 4 -14.95 71.31 -9.20
N PRO A 5 -15.05 70.89 -10.48
CA PRO A 5 -13.89 70.54 -11.30
C PRO A 5 -13.38 71.75 -12.11
N GLN A 6 -12.06 71.86 -12.30
CA GLN A 6 -11.48 72.78 -13.28
C GLN A 6 -10.37 72.10 -14.09
N ALA A 7 -10.34 72.43 -15.37
CA ALA A 7 -9.60 71.77 -16.42
C ALA A 7 -8.26 72.48 -16.75
N THR A 8 -7.30 71.65 -17.18
CA THR A 8 -6.30 71.81 -18.25
C THR A 8 -5.56 73.14 -18.48
N GLY A 9 -4.22 73.03 -18.47
CA GLY A 9 -3.39 73.38 -19.64
C GLY A 9 -2.41 74.55 -19.47
N GLY A 10 -1.11 74.31 -19.70
CA GLY A 10 -0.13 75.38 -19.92
C GLY A 10 1.33 74.98 -19.68
N ALA A 11 2.09 74.83 -20.77
CA ALA A 11 3.48 74.36 -20.83
C ALA A 11 4.54 75.38 -20.36
N ASN A 12 5.68 74.88 -19.85
CA ASN A 12 7.03 75.06 -20.42
C ASN A 12 8.13 74.75 -19.39
N GLY A 13 8.81 73.61 -19.56
CA GLY A 13 10.04 73.27 -18.85
C GLY A 13 11.13 72.96 -19.87
N GLY A 14 11.99 73.94 -20.12
CA GLY A 14 13.12 73.85 -21.03
C GLY A 14 14.18 72.84 -20.57
N ALA A 15 14.80 72.22 -21.58
CA ALA A 15 15.83 71.20 -21.51
C ALA A 15 17.14 71.67 -20.86
N HIS A 16 17.88 70.74 -20.27
CA HIS A 16 19.35 70.50 -20.36
C HIS A 16 19.58 69.22 -19.50
N GLY A 17 19.89 68.03 -20.03
CA GLY A 17 21.02 67.71 -20.90
C GLY A 17 22.15 67.11 -20.03
N GLY A 18 22.06 65.82 -19.70
CA GLY A 18 23.04 65.15 -18.82
C GLY A 18 22.92 63.63 -18.85
N GLY A 19 22.99 63.03 -20.05
CA GLY A 19 23.08 61.57 -20.20
C GLY A 19 24.51 61.10 -19.88
N THR A 20 24.69 60.47 -18.73
CA THR A 20 25.93 59.75 -18.40
C THR A 20 25.96 58.41 -19.17
N PRO A 21 27.01 58.09 -19.95
CA PRO A 21 27.08 56.81 -20.64
C PRO A 21 27.40 55.69 -19.64
N ASN A 22 26.44 54.80 -19.41
CA ASN A 22 26.66 53.59 -18.60
C ASN A 22 27.25 52.49 -19.50
N GLY A 23 28.58 52.43 -19.56
CA GLY A 23 29.35 51.50 -20.39
C GLY A 23 30.40 50.73 -19.59
N GLY A 24 30.02 50.16 -18.43
CA GLY A 24 30.87 49.27 -17.64
C GLY A 24 30.58 47.81 -17.96
N LYS A 25 31.36 47.18 -18.84
CA LYS A 25 31.34 45.73 -19.04
C LYS A 25 31.73 45.05 -17.72
N SER A 26 30.75 44.44 -17.05
CA SER A 26 30.99 43.52 -15.93
C SER A 26 31.81 42.34 -16.44
N ARG A 27 33.09 42.29 -16.07
CA ARG A 27 33.92 41.10 -16.26
C ARG A 27 33.45 40.09 -15.23
N SER A 28 32.87 38.99 -15.67
CA SER A 28 32.57 37.82 -14.84
C SER A 28 33.90 37.26 -14.33
N GLY A 29 34.34 37.73 -13.17
CA GLY A 29 35.44 37.12 -12.44
C GLY A 29 35.03 35.71 -12.06
N ALA A 30 35.84 34.73 -12.48
CA ALA A 30 35.74 33.35 -12.02
C ALA A 30 35.77 33.37 -10.48
N SER A 31 34.66 33.00 -9.84
CA SER A 31 34.61 32.88 -8.39
C SER A 31 35.46 31.67 -7.98
N GLY A 32 36.70 31.94 -7.57
CA GLY A 32 37.54 30.95 -6.92
C GLY A 32 36.78 30.29 -5.77
N GLY A 33 36.84 28.96 -5.72
CA GLY A 33 36.16 28.15 -4.71
C GLY A 33 36.64 28.51 -3.32
N ARG A 34 35.91 29.39 -2.63
CA ARG A 34 36.09 29.61 -1.20
C ARG A 34 35.50 28.41 -0.48
N ALA A 35 36.31 27.69 0.29
CA ALA A 35 35.83 26.62 1.15
C ALA A 35 34.68 27.16 2.02
N LYS A 36 33.53 26.48 1.94
CA LYS A 36 32.30 26.86 2.65
C LYS A 36 32.57 26.82 4.15
N ALA A 37 32.29 27.90 4.87
CA ALA A 37 32.43 27.94 6.33
C ALA A 37 31.62 26.78 6.95
N PRO A 38 32.15 26.13 8.02
CA PRO A 38 31.44 25.04 8.67
C PRO A 38 30.06 25.53 9.13
N ARG A 39 29.03 24.75 8.84
CA ARG A 39 27.66 25.09 9.23
C ARG A 39 27.56 25.05 10.76
N PRO A 40 26.81 25.99 11.39
CA PRO A 40 26.49 25.89 12.80
C PRO A 40 25.82 24.55 13.10
N VAL A 41 26.23 23.89 14.18
CA VAL A 41 25.61 22.64 14.66
C VAL A 41 24.18 22.94 15.11
N VAL A 42 23.21 22.12 14.68
CA VAL A 42 21.80 22.22 15.11
C VAL A 42 21.43 20.98 15.92
N PRO A 43 21.17 21.11 17.24
CA PRO A 43 20.76 19.97 18.06
C PRO A 43 19.51 19.28 17.51
N GLY A 44 19.59 17.97 17.30
CA GLY A 44 18.49 17.18 16.74
C GLY A 44 18.39 17.19 15.22
N GLU A 45 19.33 17.78 14.49
CA GLU A 45 19.31 17.74 13.03
C GLU A 45 19.56 16.32 12.50
N LEU A 46 18.78 15.94 11.47
CA LEU A 46 19.00 14.73 10.71
C LEU A 46 19.72 15.09 9.40
N LEU A 47 20.97 14.64 9.28
CA LEU A 47 21.76 14.77 8.05
C LEU A 47 21.48 13.56 7.17
N LEU A 48 20.50 13.69 6.26
CA LEU A 48 20.07 12.60 5.39
C LEU A 48 21.04 12.41 4.21
N GLY A 49 21.14 11.17 3.73
CA GLY A 49 21.72 10.90 2.42
C GLY A 49 20.85 11.47 1.30
N THR A 50 21.44 11.72 0.14
CA THR A 50 20.71 12.24 -1.04
C THR A 50 19.95 11.14 -1.79
N GLU A 51 20.40 9.90 -1.64
CA GLU A 51 19.87 8.79 -2.41
C GLU A 51 18.59 8.23 -1.79
N PRO A 52 17.57 7.91 -2.62
CA PRO A 52 16.38 7.20 -2.15
C PRO A 52 16.73 5.83 -1.59
N VAL A 53 16.03 5.42 -0.53
CA VAL A 53 16.14 4.06 0.01
C VAL A 53 15.27 3.13 -0.85
N PRO A 54 15.82 2.07 -1.46
CA PRO A 54 15.04 1.14 -2.25
C PRO A 54 14.06 0.36 -1.36
N LEU A 55 12.81 0.31 -1.79
CA LEU A 55 11.77 -0.47 -1.11
C LEU A 55 11.88 -1.94 -1.54
N ASN A 56 11.88 -2.85 -0.55
CA ASN A 56 11.81 -4.30 -0.78
C ASN A 56 12.80 -4.84 -1.85
N PRO A 57 14.10 -4.47 -1.78
CA PRO A 57 15.04 -4.75 -2.86
C PRO A 57 15.17 -6.25 -3.15
N GLY A 58 15.32 -6.57 -4.43
CA GLY A 58 15.55 -7.95 -4.91
C GLY A 58 14.33 -8.87 -4.83
N ARG A 59 13.15 -8.37 -4.47
CA ARG A 59 11.92 -9.17 -4.45
C ARG A 59 11.23 -9.12 -5.82
N PRO A 60 10.69 -10.25 -6.32
CA PRO A 60 9.87 -10.22 -7.52
C PRO A 60 8.59 -9.43 -7.25
N VAL A 61 8.19 -8.59 -8.22
CA VAL A 61 7.00 -7.76 -8.13
C VAL A 61 5.91 -8.34 -9.04
N THR A 62 4.72 -8.54 -8.48
CA THR A 62 3.52 -8.90 -9.24
C THR A 62 2.59 -7.70 -9.29
N VAL A 63 2.22 -7.24 -10.49
CA VAL A 63 1.26 -6.14 -10.65
C VAL A 63 -0.12 -6.72 -10.90
N LEU A 64 -1.11 -6.31 -10.11
CA LEU A 64 -2.50 -6.74 -10.26
C LEU A 64 -3.44 -5.53 -10.35
N ARG A 65 -4.45 -5.64 -11.22
CA ARG A 65 -5.59 -4.73 -11.26
C ARG A 65 -6.62 -5.18 -10.23
N VAL A 66 -7.04 -4.27 -9.36
CA VAL A 66 -7.96 -4.52 -8.26
C VAL A 66 -9.14 -3.57 -8.35
N LEU A 67 -10.36 -4.10 -8.35
CA LEU A 67 -11.60 -3.32 -8.39
C LEU A 67 -12.34 -3.47 -7.06
N ASN A 68 -12.77 -2.37 -6.44
CA ASN A 68 -13.71 -2.44 -5.34
C ASN A 68 -15.14 -2.48 -5.89
N THR A 69 -15.81 -3.62 -5.80
CA THR A 69 -17.20 -3.83 -6.22
C THR A 69 -18.21 -3.49 -5.13
N GLY A 70 -17.73 -3.20 -3.91
CA GLY A 70 -18.56 -2.80 -2.79
C GLY A 70 -19.02 -1.34 -2.86
N ASP A 71 -19.88 -0.96 -1.93
CA ASP A 71 -20.47 0.37 -1.77
C ASP A 71 -19.70 1.27 -0.80
N ARG A 72 -18.67 0.73 -0.13
CA ARG A 72 -17.86 1.42 0.87
C ARG A 72 -16.38 1.37 0.50
N PRO A 73 -15.61 2.40 0.89
CA PRO A 73 -14.18 2.40 0.66
C PRO A 73 -13.48 1.30 1.47
N VAL A 74 -12.45 0.70 0.86
CA VAL A 74 -11.62 -0.34 1.50
C VAL A 74 -10.18 0.15 1.55
N GLN A 75 -9.52 -0.05 2.69
CA GLN A 75 -8.11 0.26 2.88
C GLN A 75 -7.35 -1.00 3.27
N VAL A 76 -6.26 -1.29 2.55
CA VAL A 76 -5.44 -2.49 2.75
C VAL A 76 -4.04 -2.07 3.15
N GLY A 77 -3.57 -2.54 4.31
CA GLY A 77 -2.26 -2.21 4.86
C GLY A 77 -1.10 -2.97 4.19
N SER A 78 0.10 -2.39 4.29
CA SER A 78 1.36 -2.88 3.71
C SER A 78 1.69 -4.36 3.95
N HIS A 79 1.29 -4.93 5.10
CA HIS A 79 1.69 -6.28 5.54
C HIS A 79 0.53 -7.28 5.64
N LEU A 80 -0.67 -6.91 5.19
CA LEU A 80 -1.76 -7.88 5.08
C LEU A 80 -1.44 -8.92 4.01
N HIS A 81 -1.71 -10.20 4.30
CA HIS A 81 -1.75 -11.22 3.25
C HIS A 81 -2.83 -10.82 2.23
N PHE A 82 -2.43 -10.40 1.02
CA PHE A 82 -3.33 -9.71 0.09
C PHE A 82 -4.59 -10.52 -0.29
N PRO A 83 -4.53 -11.86 -0.50
CA PRO A 83 -5.73 -12.68 -0.69
C PRO A 83 -6.68 -12.68 0.50
N ALA A 84 -6.23 -12.36 1.71
CA ALA A 84 -7.08 -12.23 2.89
C ALA A 84 -7.83 -10.88 2.94
N ALA A 85 -7.55 -9.94 2.04
CA ALA A 85 -8.29 -8.67 1.94
C ALA A 85 -9.80 -8.87 1.70
N ASN A 86 -10.55 -7.79 1.87
CA ASN A 86 -12.02 -7.75 1.77
C ASN A 86 -12.53 -8.47 0.50
N ASP A 87 -13.66 -9.20 0.60
CA ASP A 87 -14.27 -9.92 -0.52
C ASP A 87 -14.83 -8.97 -1.59
N ALA A 88 -15.19 -7.75 -1.21
CA ALA A 88 -15.61 -6.70 -2.14
C ALA A 88 -14.49 -6.25 -3.09
N LEU A 89 -13.23 -6.65 -2.84
CA LEU A 89 -12.14 -6.43 -3.78
C LEU A 89 -12.07 -7.61 -4.76
N ASP A 90 -12.31 -7.30 -6.03
CA ASP A 90 -12.21 -8.21 -7.17
C ASP A 90 -10.83 -8.12 -7.81
N PHE A 91 -10.11 -9.24 -7.82
CA PHE A 91 -8.77 -9.43 -8.36
C PHE A 91 -8.41 -10.93 -8.37
N ASP A 92 -7.33 -11.29 -9.05
CA ASP A 92 -6.79 -12.66 -9.05
C ASP A 92 -6.15 -13.01 -7.68
N ARG A 93 -6.93 -13.68 -6.82
CA ARG A 93 -6.47 -14.12 -5.49
C ARG A 93 -5.43 -15.23 -5.55
N ALA A 94 -5.40 -16.03 -6.62
CA ALA A 94 -4.42 -17.10 -6.78
C ALA A 94 -3.05 -16.50 -7.12
N ALA A 95 -2.99 -15.52 -8.02
CA ALA A 95 -1.77 -14.77 -8.32
C ALA A 95 -1.25 -13.99 -7.10
N ALA A 96 -2.15 -13.48 -6.26
CA ALA A 96 -1.78 -12.76 -5.04
C ALA A 96 -1.37 -13.68 -3.87
N TRP A 97 -1.42 -15.01 -4.01
CA TRP A 97 -1.19 -15.93 -2.89
C TRP A 97 0.21 -15.79 -2.29
N GLY A 98 0.25 -15.63 -0.96
CA GLY A 98 1.49 -15.43 -0.22
C GLY A 98 2.19 -14.09 -0.50
N GLN A 99 1.47 -13.11 -1.05
CA GLN A 99 1.98 -11.76 -1.31
C GLN A 99 1.35 -10.69 -0.41
N ARG A 100 2.02 -9.54 -0.32
CA ARG A 100 1.59 -8.32 0.37
C ARG A 100 1.87 -7.09 -0.50
N LEU A 101 1.27 -5.95 -0.19
CA LEU A 101 1.49 -4.70 -0.94
C LEU A 101 2.97 -4.27 -0.90
N ASP A 102 3.48 -3.88 -2.05
CA ASP A 102 4.80 -3.27 -2.22
C ASP A 102 4.73 -1.76 -1.95
N VAL A 103 4.43 -1.42 -0.70
CA VAL A 103 4.37 -0.03 -0.22
C VAL A 103 5.18 0.10 1.08
N PRO A 104 5.58 1.32 1.49
CA PRO A 104 6.33 1.52 2.72
C PRO A 104 5.61 0.91 3.93
N ALA A 105 6.39 0.33 4.85
CA ALA A 105 5.85 -0.28 6.05
C ALA A 105 4.99 0.71 6.85
N GLY A 106 3.86 0.23 7.39
CA GLY A 106 2.90 1.06 8.11
C GLY A 106 1.93 1.86 7.23
N THR A 107 2.15 1.93 5.91
CA THR A 107 1.23 2.59 4.97
C THR A 107 0.16 1.62 4.45
N ALA A 108 -0.78 2.15 3.66
CA ALA A 108 -1.90 1.40 3.09
C ALA A 108 -2.32 1.96 1.73
N VAL A 109 -2.98 1.12 0.93
CA VAL A 109 -3.64 1.51 -0.32
C VAL A 109 -5.15 1.57 -0.09
N ARG A 110 -5.76 2.66 -0.52
CA ARG A 110 -7.21 2.89 -0.48
C ARG A 110 -7.84 2.62 -1.85
N PHE A 111 -8.98 1.95 -1.83
CA PHE A 111 -9.81 1.60 -2.98
C PHE A 111 -11.21 2.20 -2.80
N GLU A 112 -11.57 3.13 -3.69
CA GLU A 112 -12.91 3.72 -3.72
C GLU A 112 -13.91 2.77 -4.43
N PRO A 113 -15.20 2.78 -4.03
CA PRO A 113 -16.25 2.04 -4.72
C PRO A 113 -16.25 2.27 -6.24
N GLY A 114 -16.31 1.19 -7.01
CA GLY A 114 -16.40 1.21 -8.47
C GLY A 114 -15.13 1.59 -9.23
N VAL A 115 -14.04 1.93 -8.54
CA VAL A 115 -12.79 2.38 -9.17
C VAL A 115 -11.75 1.24 -9.16
N ALA A 116 -11.30 0.85 -10.34
CA ALA A 116 -10.18 -0.09 -10.48
C ALA A 116 -8.84 0.63 -10.29
N ARG A 117 -7.89 -0.05 -9.64
CA ARG A 117 -6.54 0.46 -9.39
C ARG A 117 -5.52 -0.66 -9.56
N GLU A 118 -4.39 -0.34 -10.18
CA GLU A 118 -3.23 -1.24 -10.21
C GLU A 118 -2.42 -1.14 -8.92
N VAL A 119 -2.00 -2.28 -8.41
CA VAL A 119 -1.12 -2.38 -7.23
C VAL A 119 0.03 -3.33 -7.49
N ALA A 120 1.18 -2.99 -6.94
CA ALA A 120 2.35 -3.85 -6.90
C ALA A 120 2.33 -4.69 -5.61
N LEU A 121 2.61 -5.99 -5.76
CA LEU A 121 2.70 -6.96 -4.68
C LEU A 121 4.09 -7.59 -4.65
N VAL A 122 4.56 -7.92 -3.45
CA VAL A 122 5.79 -8.67 -3.20
C VAL A 122 5.52 -9.88 -2.31
N PRO A 123 6.29 -10.98 -2.44
CA PRO A 123 6.14 -12.14 -1.57
C PRO A 123 6.37 -11.81 -0.09
N LEU A 124 5.54 -12.38 0.77
CA LEU A 124 5.81 -12.48 2.20
C LEU A 124 7.16 -13.18 2.42
N ALA A 125 7.88 -12.75 3.45
CA ALA A 125 9.18 -13.28 3.82
C ALA A 125 9.11 -14.13 5.11
N GLY A 126 10.25 -14.58 5.60
CA GLY A 126 10.34 -15.37 6.83
C GLY A 126 9.71 -16.76 6.65
N SER A 127 9.06 -17.26 7.69
CA SER A 127 8.44 -18.60 7.67
C SER A 127 7.22 -18.74 6.77
N ARG A 128 6.72 -17.62 6.19
CA ARG A 128 5.57 -17.60 5.27
C ARG A 128 4.36 -18.38 5.82
N VAL A 129 4.06 -18.12 7.09
CA VAL A 129 2.86 -18.60 7.78
C VAL A 129 1.96 -17.42 8.08
N VAL A 130 0.69 -17.51 7.67
CA VAL A 130 -0.33 -16.48 7.93
C VAL A 130 -1.26 -16.98 9.02
N PRO A 131 -1.06 -16.60 10.29
CA PRO A 131 -1.99 -16.94 11.36
C PRO A 131 -3.27 -16.10 11.21
N GLY A 132 -4.42 -16.71 11.54
CA GLY A 132 -5.73 -16.06 11.73
C GLY A 132 -5.90 -14.62 11.21
N LEU A 133 -6.43 -14.48 10.00
CA LEU A 133 -6.92 -13.21 9.43
C LEU A 133 -8.30 -13.40 8.83
N LYS A 134 -8.42 -14.41 7.97
CA LYS A 134 -9.67 -14.83 7.36
C LYS A 134 -9.67 -16.34 7.17
N ALA A 135 -10.76 -16.99 7.54
CA ALA A 135 -10.93 -18.42 7.38
C ALA A 135 -10.66 -18.85 5.92
N GLY A 136 -9.89 -19.92 5.75
CA GLY A 136 -9.49 -20.43 4.44
C GLY A 136 -8.43 -19.62 3.69
N ARG A 137 -7.92 -18.50 4.25
CA ARG A 137 -6.91 -17.63 3.61
C ARG A 137 -5.67 -17.39 4.47
N GLY A 138 -5.38 -18.35 5.34
CA GLY A 138 -4.19 -18.40 6.18
C GLY A 138 -3.62 -19.82 6.27
N GLY A 139 -2.62 -20.02 7.12
CA GLY A 139 -1.86 -21.25 7.26
C GLY A 139 -0.45 -21.14 6.69
N VAL A 140 0.21 -22.29 6.53
CA VAL A 140 1.52 -22.41 5.87
C VAL A 140 1.33 -22.18 4.38
N LEU A 141 2.01 -21.18 3.82
CA LEU A 141 1.78 -20.76 2.44
C LEU A 141 2.54 -21.61 1.40
N ASP A 142 3.64 -22.23 1.82
CA ASP A 142 4.55 -23.00 0.96
C ASP A 142 4.34 -24.53 1.08
N GLY A 143 3.24 -24.96 1.69
CA GLY A 143 2.90 -26.38 1.81
C GLY A 143 2.51 -27.03 0.47
N ALA A 144 3.27 -28.07 0.08
CA ALA A 144 3.09 -28.97 -1.07
C ALA A 144 3.15 -28.35 -2.49
N ARG A 145 4.10 -27.43 -2.75
CA ARG A 145 4.46 -27.07 -4.14
C ARG A 145 5.88 -27.42 -4.59
N ASP A 146 6.76 -27.86 -3.69
CA ASP A 146 8.18 -28.15 -4.02
C ASP A 146 8.66 -29.52 -3.54
N THR A 147 7.89 -30.58 -3.79
CA THR A 147 8.47 -31.94 -3.85
C THR A 147 8.54 -32.33 -5.33
N PRO A 148 9.74 -32.57 -5.92
CA PRO A 148 9.82 -33.22 -7.22
C PRO A 148 9.09 -34.55 -7.11
N ALA A 149 8.13 -34.81 -7.99
CA ALA A 149 7.37 -36.05 -8.01
C ALA A 149 8.31 -37.24 -8.21
N ASP A 150 8.68 -37.92 -7.12
CA ASP A 150 9.17 -39.28 -7.19
C ASP A 150 7.95 -40.20 -7.23
N GLY A 151 7.68 -40.71 -8.42
CA GLY A 151 6.64 -41.71 -8.63
C GLY A 151 6.94 -42.95 -7.79
N SER A 152 6.11 -43.19 -6.77
CA SER A 152 5.92 -44.54 -6.25
C SER A 152 4.45 -44.77 -5.98
N SER A 153 3.84 -45.51 -6.90
CA SER A 153 2.50 -46.07 -6.79
C SER A 153 2.53 -47.31 -5.89
N SER A 154 1.79 -47.27 -4.80
CA SER A 154 1.15 -48.44 -4.19
C SER A 154 -0.11 -47.92 -3.48
N GLY A 155 -1.33 -48.20 -3.90
CA GLY A 155 -1.85 -49.51 -4.26
C GLY A 155 -2.30 -50.22 -2.99
N GLY A 156 -3.57 -50.05 -2.60
CA GLY A 156 -4.15 -50.71 -1.43
C GLY A 156 -5.57 -50.25 -1.11
N ALA A 157 -6.53 -50.69 -1.91
CA ALA A 157 -7.95 -50.67 -1.56
C ALA A 157 -8.32 -51.89 -0.70
N SER A 158 -9.14 -51.69 0.34
CA SER A 158 -10.11 -52.66 0.89
C SER A 158 -10.88 -51.99 2.04
N ALA A 159 -12.15 -51.61 1.82
CA ALA A 159 -13.37 -52.37 2.14
C ALA A 159 -13.95 -51.91 3.51
N LEU A 160 -15.15 -51.29 3.59
CA LEU A 160 -16.48 -51.94 3.65
C LEU A 160 -16.49 -53.01 4.78
N GLU A 161 -17.14 -52.83 5.94
CA GLU A 161 -18.58 -52.65 6.20
C GLU A 161 -18.86 -52.35 7.71
N PRO A 162 -20.11 -51.96 8.09
CA PRO A 162 -20.53 -51.55 9.45
C PRO A 162 -21.17 -52.70 10.28
N SER A 163 -21.21 -52.57 11.62
CA SER A 163 -21.92 -53.51 12.52
C SER A 163 -22.23 -52.83 13.88
N VAL A 164 -23.40 -52.25 14.06
CA VAL A 164 -24.66 -52.72 14.72
C VAL A 164 -24.68 -52.86 16.25
N ASN A 165 -25.65 -52.14 16.82
CA ASN A 165 -26.53 -52.41 17.97
C ASN A 165 -25.99 -52.61 19.40
N GLY A 166 -26.40 -51.66 20.25
CA GLY A 166 -26.74 -51.88 21.66
C GLY A 166 -27.96 -51.02 22.02
N GLN A 167 -29.17 -51.56 21.86
CA GLN A 167 -30.42 -50.87 22.20
C GLN A 167 -30.97 -51.36 23.54
N SER A 168 -31.42 -50.40 24.36
CA SER A 168 -32.58 -50.46 25.27
C SER A 168 -32.42 -51.13 26.65
N PRO A 169 -33.23 -50.75 27.68
CA PRO A 169 -34.59 -50.22 27.54
C PRO A 169 -35.01 -48.98 28.34
N GLN A 170 -36.06 -48.39 27.79
CA GLN A 170 -37.02 -47.46 28.39
C GLN A 170 -37.68 -48.03 29.65
N ALA A 171 -38.04 -47.15 30.58
CA ALA A 171 -39.04 -47.41 31.60
C ALA A 171 -40.03 -46.24 31.65
N THR A 172 -41.23 -46.46 31.12
CA THR A 172 -42.47 -45.80 31.54
C THR A 172 -42.97 -46.48 32.81
N PRO A 173 -43.71 -45.74 33.67
CA PRO A 173 -45.06 -46.23 33.92
C PRO A 173 -46.15 -45.14 33.85
N THR A 174 -47.28 -45.59 33.31
CA THR A 174 -48.62 -44.99 33.25
C THR A 174 -49.29 -44.93 34.62
N SER A 175 -50.05 -43.86 34.89
CA SER A 175 -51.36 -43.79 35.60
C SER A 175 -51.86 -42.33 35.42
N GLU A 176 -52.91 -41.98 34.65
CA GLU A 176 -54.36 -42.13 34.92
C GLU A 176 -54.75 -41.53 36.30
N VAL A 177 -55.72 -40.62 36.53
CA VAL A 177 -57.02 -40.27 35.93
C VAL A 177 -57.56 -38.97 36.59
N GLU A 178 -58.31 -38.14 35.81
CA GLU A 178 -59.50 -37.30 36.11
C GLU A 178 -59.70 -36.70 37.54
N THR A 179 -59.87 -35.38 37.71
CA THR A 179 -61.12 -34.60 37.49
C THR A 179 -60.79 -33.10 37.51
#